data_AF-A0A6J7GA92-F1
#
_entry.id   AF-A0A6J7GA92-F1
#
_cell.length_a   1.000
_cell.length_b   1.000
_cell.length_c   1.000
_cell.angle_alpha   90.00
_cell.angle_beta   90.00
_cell.angle_gamma   90.00
#
_symmetry.space_group_name_H-M   'P 1'
#
loop_
_entity.id
_entity.type
_entity.pdbx_description
1 polymer ?
#
loop_
_entity_poly.entity_id
_entity_poly.type
_entity_poly.pdbx_seq_one_letter_code
_entity_poly.pdbx_strand_id
1 'polypeptide(L)'
;MLVTTASLIGLLGMAFGHSAATWVWVFMLGIGQSSLPTLLIIIVLRARTVDEAGPLSAMAQGLGYLVASLGPIIVGVISRSAGGWKAAYLYLALVCIVGLRMGYLAGKPRATETSLQK
;
A
#
# COMPACT_ATOMS: atom_id res chain seq x y z
N MET A 1 -1.77 1.98 -8.25
CA MET A 1 -2.21 0.66 -8.77
C MET A 1 -1.03 -0.15 -9.26
N LEU A 2 -0.29 0.31 -10.29
CA LEU A 2 0.88 -0.39 -10.81
C LEU A 2 1.90 -0.80 -9.73
N VAL A 3 2.27 0.16 -8.86
CA VAL A 3 3.25 -0.05 -7.80
C VAL A 3 2.80 -1.10 -6.77
N THR A 4 1.52 -1.08 -6.37
CA THR A 4 0.97 -2.04 -5.40
C THR A 4 0.85 -3.44 -5.99
N THR A 5 0.58 -3.56 -7.30
CA THR A 5 0.62 -4.86 -8.00
C THR A 5 2.04 -5.43 -8.04
N ALA A 6 3.07 -4.58 -8.22
CA ALA A 6 4.46 -5.03 -8.13
C ALA A 6 4.82 -5.56 -6.73
N SER A 7 4.35 -4.90 -5.67
CA SER A 7 4.50 -5.40 -4.29
C SER A 7 3.83 -6.76 -4.09
N LEU A 8 2.63 -6.95 -4.65
CA LEU A 8 1.91 -8.21 -4.56
C LEU A 8 2.69 -9.36 -5.22
N ILE A 9 3.26 -9.12 -6.40
CA ILE A 9 4.09 -10.10 -7.10
C ILE A 9 5.35 -10.41 -6.30
N GLY A 10 6.03 -9.39 -5.75
CA GLY A 10 7.19 -9.59 -4.88
C GLY A 10 6.89 -10.41 -3.63
N LEU A 11 5.76 -10.18 -2.96
CA LEU A 11 5.34 -10.94 -1.78
C LEU A 11 4.98 -12.39 -2.10
N LEU A 12 4.26 -12.64 -3.20
CA LEU A 12 3.96 -14.00 -3.66
C LEU A 12 5.24 -14.72 -4.10
N GLY A 13 6.16 -14.02 -4.75
CA GLY A 13 7.49 -14.51 -5.08
C GLY A 13 8.33 -14.89 -3.86
N MET A 14 8.25 -14.12 -2.77
CA MET A 14 8.88 -14.49 -1.49
C MET A 14 8.20 -15.69 -0.81
N ALA A 15 6.90 -15.89 -1.03
CA ALA A 15 6.15 -17.00 -0.43
C ALA A 15 6.32 -18.35 -1.16
N PHE A 16 6.50 -18.32 -2.49
CA PHE A 16 6.51 -19.53 -3.34
C PHE A 16 7.70 -19.64 -4.29
N GLY A 17 8.44 -18.55 -4.49
CA GLY A 17 9.53 -18.48 -5.47
C GLY A 17 10.77 -19.24 -5.04
N HIS A 18 11.58 -19.59 -6.03
CA HIS A 18 12.86 -20.28 -5.82
C HIS A 18 13.89 -19.33 -5.21
N SER A 19 14.68 -19.82 -4.25
CA SER A 19 15.64 -19.01 -3.47
C SER A 19 16.69 -18.29 -4.33
N ALA A 20 17.05 -18.83 -5.51
CA ALA A 20 17.96 -18.17 -6.45
C ALA A 20 17.38 -16.88 -7.07
N ALA A 21 16.04 -16.74 -7.12
CA ALA A 21 15.35 -15.57 -7.70
C ALA A 21 15.03 -14.48 -6.66
N THR A 22 15.51 -14.60 -5.42
CA THR A 22 15.22 -13.66 -4.31
C THR A 22 15.48 -12.20 -4.70
N TRP A 23 16.55 -11.94 -5.45
CA TRP A 23 16.89 -10.59 -5.93
C TRP A 23 15.80 -9.95 -6.78
N VAL A 24 15.11 -10.73 -7.63
CA VAL A 24 14.00 -10.24 -8.46
C VAL A 24 12.84 -9.82 -7.58
N TRP A 25 12.48 -10.63 -6.59
CA TRP A 25 11.37 -10.34 -5.68
C TRP A 25 11.67 -9.11 -4.81
N VAL A 26 12.90 -8.99 -4.29
CA VAL A 26 13.35 -7.80 -3.54
C VAL A 26 13.26 -6.54 -4.39
N PHE A 27 13.68 -6.61 -5.66
CA PHE A 27 13.59 -5.48 -6.58
C PHE A 27 12.14 -5.04 -6.82
N MET A 28 11.22 -5.99 -6.99
CA MET A 28 9.79 -5.69 -7.13
C MET A 28 9.19 -5.06 -5.86
N LEU A 29 9.60 -5.54 -4.68
CA LEU A 29 9.22 -4.92 -3.40
C LEU A 29 9.78 -3.49 -3.28
N GLY A 30 10.99 -3.25 -3.79
CA GLY A 30 11.62 -1.93 -3.88
C GLY A 30 10.82 -0.96 -4.76
N ILE A 31 10.37 -1.40 -5.95
CA ILE A 31 9.44 -0.62 -6.78
C ILE A 31 8.19 -0.26 -5.96
N GLY A 32 7.67 -1.22 -5.18
CA GLY A 32 6.60 -1.02 -4.22
C GLY A 32 6.75 0.21 -3.32
N GLN A 33 7.97 0.49 -2.84
CA GLN A 33 8.25 1.61 -1.93
C GLN A 33 8.07 2.99 -2.58
N SER A 34 8.07 3.07 -3.92
CA SER A 34 7.76 4.31 -4.66
C SER A 34 6.31 4.79 -4.48
N SER A 35 5.46 4.03 -3.78
CA SER A 35 4.11 4.44 -3.45
C SER A 35 4.06 5.65 -2.52
N LEU A 36 5.03 5.80 -1.61
CA LEU A 36 5.08 6.93 -0.67
C LEU A 36 5.19 8.29 -1.37
N PRO A 37 6.20 8.55 -2.21
CA PRO A 37 6.29 9.84 -2.92
C PRO A 37 5.10 10.06 -3.85
N THR A 38 4.60 9.00 -4.50
CA THR A 38 3.40 9.07 -5.34
C THR A 38 2.17 9.53 -4.56
N LEU A 39 1.97 8.99 -3.35
CA LEU A 39 0.86 9.37 -2.47
C LEU A 39 0.97 10.83 -2.04
N LEU A 40 2.16 11.30 -1.67
CA LEU A 40 2.39 12.70 -1.29
C LEU A 40 2.01 13.65 -2.43
N ILE A 41 2.40 13.34 -3.66
CA ILE A 41 2.05 14.14 -4.84
C ILE A 41 0.52 14.18 -5.02
N ILE A 42 -0.17 13.04 -4.88
CA ILE A 42 -1.64 12.99 -4.99
C ILE A 42 -2.32 13.84 -3.90
N ILE A 43 -1.81 13.83 -2.67
CA ILE A 43 -2.33 14.65 -1.58
C ILE A 43 -2.16 16.13 -1.91
N VAL A 44 -0.99 16.54 -2.39
CA VAL A 44 -0.71 17.92 -2.81
C VAL A 44 -1.63 18.35 -3.95
N LEU A 45 -1.82 17.50 -4.97
CA LEU A 45 -2.74 17.77 -6.09
C LEU A 45 -4.22 17.85 -5.66
N ARG A 46 -4.58 17.32 -4.48
CA ARG A 46 -5.93 17.33 -3.95
C ARG A 46 -6.20 18.46 -2.97
N ALA A 47 -5.16 19.07 -2.42
CA ALA A 47 -5.28 20.29 -1.62
C ALA A 47 -5.67 21.47 -2.52
N ARG A 48 -6.52 22.38 -2.03
CA ARG A 48 -6.89 23.57 -2.80
C ARG A 48 -5.83 24.68 -2.69
N THR A 49 -5.05 24.65 -1.61
CA THR A 49 -3.99 25.61 -1.31
C THR A 49 -2.77 24.92 -0.69
N VAL A 50 -1.62 25.61 -0.70
CA VAL A 50 -0.38 25.13 -0.08
C VAL A 50 -0.53 24.97 1.44
N ASP A 51 -1.27 25.87 2.09
CA ASP A 51 -1.53 25.83 3.54
C ASP A 51 -2.39 24.65 3.96
N GLU A 52 -3.28 24.15 3.08
CA GLU A 52 -4.09 22.96 3.35
C GLU A 52 -3.31 21.64 3.17
N ALA A 53 -2.29 21.63 2.30
CA ALA A 53 -1.57 20.41 1.94
C ALA A 53 -0.80 19.80 3.12
N GLY A 54 -0.20 20.65 3.97
CA GLY A 54 0.56 20.22 5.14
C GLY A 54 -0.29 19.44 6.16
N PRO A 55 -1.34 20.05 6.74
CA PRO A 55 -2.24 19.39 7.68
C PRO A 55 -2.92 18.15 7.10
N LEU A 56 -3.35 18.19 5.83
CA LEU A 56 -3.99 17.05 5.18
C LEU A 56 -3.03 15.85 5.07
N SER A 57 -1.78 16.10 4.70
CA SER A 57 -0.73 15.09 4.64
C SER A 57 -0.43 14.53 6.03
N ALA A 58 -0.32 15.39 7.04
CA ALA A 58 -0.07 14.98 8.43
C ALA A 58 -1.20 14.11 9.00
N MET A 59 -2.47 14.45 8.73
CA MET A 59 -3.60 13.62 9.16
C MET A 59 -3.59 12.25 8.46
N ALA A 60 -3.38 12.23 7.14
CA ALA A 60 -3.34 10.99 6.36
C ALA A 60 -2.19 10.08 6.81
N GLN A 61 -1.00 10.64 7.03
CA GLN A 61 0.17 9.90 7.50
C GLN A 61 0.00 9.46 8.95
N GLY A 62 -0.49 10.33 9.84
CA GLY A 62 -0.69 9.99 11.26
C GLY A 62 -1.63 8.80 11.41
N LEU A 63 -2.81 8.85 10.77
CA LEU A 63 -3.74 7.73 10.79
C LEU A 63 -3.16 6.48 10.13
N GLY A 64 -2.46 6.65 9.00
CA GLY A 64 -1.82 5.55 8.28
C GLY A 64 -0.76 4.84 9.12
N TYR A 65 0.11 5.58 9.80
CA TYR A 65 1.16 5.03 10.65
C TYR A 65 0.61 4.41 11.94
N LEU A 66 -0.45 4.96 12.52
CA LEU A 66 -1.14 4.33 13.65
C LEU A 66 -1.63 2.93 13.27
N VAL A 67 -2.29 2.79 12.12
CA VAL A 67 -2.72 1.48 11.62
C VAL A 67 -1.52 0.60 11.25
N ALA A 68 -0.50 1.16 10.60
CA ALA A 68 0.68 0.40 10.16
C ALA A 68 1.51 -0.14 11.33
N SER A 69 1.50 0.51 12.49
CA SER A 69 2.19 0.06 13.70
C SER A 69 1.75 -1.32 14.19
N LEU A 70 0.53 -1.74 13.84
CA LEU A 70 0.01 -3.08 14.14
C LEU A 70 0.62 -4.16 13.23
N GLY A 71 1.10 -3.77 12.05
CA GLY A 71 1.67 -4.67 11.05
C GLY A 71 2.79 -5.56 11.59
N PRO A 72 3.86 -5.00 12.18
CA PRO A 72 4.96 -5.77 12.76
C PRO A 72 4.52 -6.74 13.87
N ILE A 73 3.56 -6.36 14.71
CA ILE A 73 3.05 -7.21 15.79
C ILE A 73 2.36 -8.44 15.20
N ILE A 74 1.45 -8.23 14.25
CA ILE A 74 0.71 -9.31 13.60
C ILE A 74 1.65 -10.22 12.81
N VAL A 75 2.55 -9.63 12.01
CA VAL A 75 3.55 -10.36 11.23
C VAL A 75 4.47 -11.19 12.11
N GLY A 76 4.94 -10.64 13.24
CA GLY A 76 5.81 -11.34 14.18
C GLY A 76 5.12 -12.51 14.87
N VAL A 77 3.84 -12.37 15.24
CA VAL A 77 3.04 -13.47 15.81
C VAL A 77 2.81 -14.56 14.76
N ILE A 78 2.47 -14.20 13.52
CA ILE A 78 2.24 -15.15 12.42
C ILE A 78 3.52 -15.90 12.08
N SER A 79 4.65 -15.21 11.92
CA SER A 79 5.91 -15.84 11.53
C SER A 79 6.41 -16.83 12.58
N ARG A 80 6.23 -16.50 13.87
CA ARG A 80 6.62 -17.37 14.99
C ARG A 80 5.71 -18.57 15.15
N SER A 81 4.39 -18.39 15.06
CA SER A 81 3.41 -19.47 15.23
C SER A 81 3.37 -20.44 14.06
N ALA A 82 3.57 -19.95 12.83
CA ALA A 82 3.56 -20.76 11.62
C ALA A 82 4.90 -21.47 11.35
N GLY A 83 5.92 -21.29 12.20
CA GLY A 83 7.24 -21.91 12.04
C GLY A 83 8.03 -21.42 10.82
N GLY A 84 7.70 -20.25 10.29
CA GLY A 84 8.37 -19.70 9.10
C GLY A 84 7.70 -18.45 8.52
N TRP A 85 8.35 -17.88 7.50
CA TRP A 85 7.97 -16.59 6.93
C TRP A 85 6.88 -16.65 5.85
N LYS A 86 6.58 -17.84 5.33
CA LYS A 86 5.61 -18.01 4.24
C LYS A 86 4.23 -17.49 4.61
N ALA A 87 3.74 -17.80 5.81
CA ALA A 87 2.45 -17.32 6.29
C ALA A 87 2.41 -15.79 6.44
N ALA A 88 3.53 -15.19 6.90
CA ALA A 88 3.66 -13.74 6.99
C ALA A 88 3.64 -13.05 5.61
N TYR A 89 4.32 -13.62 4.61
CA TYR A 89 4.27 -13.10 3.24
C TYR A 89 2.87 -13.18 2.63
N LEU A 90 2.14 -14.28 2.87
CA LEU A 90 0.75 -14.43 2.42
C LEU A 90 -0.19 -13.43 3.12
N TYR A 91 0.01 -13.19 4.41
CA TYR A 91 -0.72 -12.17 5.14
C TYR A 91 -0.49 -10.77 4.54
N LEU A 92 0.78 -10.40 4.29
CA LEU A 92 1.10 -9.12 3.65
C LEU A 92 0.51 -9.02 2.24
N ALA A 93 0.51 -10.11 1.47
CA ALA A 93 -0.11 -10.17 0.14
C ALA A 93 -1.62 -9.90 0.23
N LEU A 94 -2.29 -10.46 1.23
CA LEU A 94 -3.71 -10.20 1.50
C LEU A 94 -3.95 -8.71 1.82
N VAL A 95 -3.11 -8.10 2.67
CA VAL A 95 -3.18 -6.67 2.98
C VAL A 95 -3.01 -5.82 1.71
N CYS A 96 -2.08 -6.17 0.83
CA CYS A 96 -1.91 -5.50 -0.47
C CYS A 96 -3.16 -5.59 -1.35
N ILE A 97 -3.85 -6.75 -1.38
CA ILE A 97 -5.10 -6.92 -2.12
C ILE A 97 -6.21 -6.03 -1.57
N VAL A 98 -6.34 -5.93 -0.24
CA VAL A 98 -7.30 -5.01 0.39
C VAL A 98 -6.96 -3.56 0.04
N GLY A 99 -5.68 -3.18 0.11
CA GLY A 99 -5.22 -1.84 -0.28
C GLY A 99 -5.50 -1.52 -1.75
N LEU A 100 -5.29 -2.48 -2.67
CA LEU A 100 -5.65 -2.35 -4.08
C LEU A 100 -7.15 -2.11 -4.27
N ARG A 101 -7.99 -2.88 -3.58
CA ARG A 101 -9.45 -2.71 -3.62
C ARG A 101 -9.87 -1.32 -3.12
N MET A 102 -9.36 -0.91 -1.96
CA MET A 102 -9.67 0.40 -1.37
C MET A 102 -9.22 1.55 -2.28
N GLY A 103 -8.00 1.48 -2.81
CA GLY A 103 -7.51 2.50 -3.73
C GLY A 103 -8.28 2.54 -5.05
N TYR A 104 -8.73 1.38 -5.57
CA TYR A 104 -9.56 1.34 -6.77
C TYR A 104 -10.93 2.00 -6.55
N LEU A 105 -11.56 1.73 -5.40
CA LEU A 105 -12.82 2.37 -5.01
C LEU A 105 -12.65 3.88 -4.80
N ALA A 106 -11.55 4.31 -4.18
CA ALA A 106 -11.25 5.73 -3.95
C ALA A 106 -10.92 6.49 -5.25
N GLY A 107 -10.35 5.80 -6.25
CA GLY A 107 -9.99 6.38 -7.55
C GLY A 107 -11.13 6.45 -8.56
N LYS A 108 -12.30 5.89 -8.27
CA LYS A 108 -13.46 6.00 -9.17
C LYS A 108 -13.89 7.47 -9.33
N PRO A 109 -14.12 7.96 -10.57
CA PRO A 109 -14.71 9.27 -10.78
C PRO A 109 -16.03 9.34 -10.03
N ARG A 110 -16.18 10.33 -9.13
CA ARG A 110 -17.46 10.59 -8.49
C ARG A 110 -18.32 11.35 -9.50
N ALA A 111 -19.43 10.75 -9.93
CA ALA A 111 -20.37 11.32 -10.91
C ALA A 111 -21.17 12.54 -10.41
N THR A 112 -20.82 13.10 -9.24
CA THR A 112 -21.61 14.13 -8.55
C THR A 112 -21.40 15.55 -9.06
N GLU A 113 -20.50 15.80 -10.02
CA GLU A 113 -20.26 17.15 -10.56
C GLU A 113 -20.98 17.44 -11.89
N THR A 114 -21.74 16.48 -12.44
CA THR A 114 -22.46 16.68 -13.72
C THR A 114 -23.89 17.21 -13.52
N SER A 115 -24.40 17.32 -12.29
CA SER A 115 -25.78 17.78 -12.03
C SER A 115 -25.91 19.24 -11.56
N LEU A 116 -24.82 20.02 -11.48
CA LEU A 116 -24.87 21.46 -11.16
C LEU A 116 -24.54 22.39 -12.36
N GLN A 117 -24.45 21.83 -13.57
CA GLN A 117 -24.24 22.59 -14.82
C GLN A 117 -25.40 22.49 -15.82
N LYS A 118 -26.58 22.04 -15.40
CA LYS A 118 -27.83 22.21 -16.16
C LYS A 118 -28.80 23.05 -15.36
#